data_AF-A0A969TYY4-F1
#
_entry.id   AF-A0A969TYY4-F1
#
_cell.length_a   1.000
_cell.length_b   1.000
_cell.length_c   1.000
_cell.angle_alpha   90.00
_cell.angle_beta   90.00
_cell.angle_gamma   90.00
#
_symmetry.space_group_name_H-M   'P 1'
#
loop_
_entity.id
_entity.type
_entity.pdbx_description
1 polymer ?
#
loop_
_entity_poly.entity_id
_entity_poly.type
_entity_poly.pdbx_seq_one_letter_code
_entity_poly.pdbx_strand_id
1 'polypeptide(L)'
;MVGDPADRPYNPLEMRLSNKMSKDPKDLAYYMALHYPMIVWYEEDAWFARIPLLNNSITHADTWEELPAMVRELKETWFSYALDHQRPHCRT
;
A
#
# COMPACT_ATOMS: atom_id res chain seq x y z
N MET A 1 -33.21 -4.69 -39.21
CA MET A 1 -32.94 -5.93 -38.45
C MET A 1 -31.89 -5.60 -37.41
N VAL A 2 -32.30 -5.49 -36.15
CA VAL A 2 -31.40 -5.22 -35.02
C VAL A 2 -30.87 -6.58 -34.59
N GLY A 3 -29.59 -6.84 -34.83
CA GLY A 3 -28.95 -8.11 -34.48
C GLY A 3 -28.95 -8.33 -32.96
N ASP A 4 -29.22 -9.56 -32.56
CA ASP A 4 -29.16 -10.02 -31.18
C ASP A 4 -27.79 -9.69 -30.56
N PRO A 5 -27.72 -9.11 -29.35
CA PRO A 5 -26.46 -8.72 -28.71
C PRO A 5 -25.58 -9.91 -28.30
N ALA A 6 -26.05 -11.15 -28.48
CA ALA A 6 -25.34 -12.39 -28.15
C ALA A 6 -24.45 -12.94 -29.28
N ASP A 7 -24.51 -12.37 -30.49
CA ASP A 7 -23.80 -12.91 -31.68
C ASP A 7 -22.42 -12.25 -31.92
N ARG A 8 -21.81 -11.69 -30.87
CA ARG A 8 -20.44 -11.17 -30.98
C ARG A 8 -19.47 -12.34 -30.89
N PRO A 9 -18.59 -12.56 -31.88
CA PRO A 9 -17.59 -13.62 -31.81
C PRO A 9 -16.66 -13.36 -30.63
N TYR A 10 -16.46 -14.39 -29.81
CA TYR A 10 -15.48 -14.39 -28.73
C TYR A 10 -14.11 -13.99 -29.28
N ASN A 11 -13.62 -12.81 -28.85
CA ASN A 11 -12.29 -12.32 -29.22
C ASN A 11 -11.34 -12.48 -28.02
N PRO A 12 -10.43 -13.48 -28.04
CA PRO A 12 -9.47 -13.70 -26.94
C PRO A 12 -8.49 -12.53 -26.73
N LEU A 13 -8.33 -11.65 -27.73
CA LEU A 13 -7.44 -10.48 -27.65
C LEU A 13 -8.07 -9.35 -26.82
N GLU A 14 -9.39 -9.17 -26.90
CA GLU A 14 -10.13 -8.20 -26.07
C GLU A 14 -10.02 -8.55 -24.58
N MET A 15 -10.09 -9.84 -24.23
CA MET A 15 -9.88 -10.30 -22.85
C MET A 15 -8.45 -10.07 -22.36
N ARG A 16 -7.44 -10.28 -23.22
CA ARG A 16 -6.03 -10.00 -22.88
C ARG A 16 -5.75 -8.50 -22.71
N LEU A 17 -6.52 -7.63 -23.36
CA LEU A 17 -6.47 -6.18 -23.18
C LEU A 17 -7.21 -5.75 -21.91
N SER A 18 -8.34 -6.38 -21.57
CA SER A 18 -9.04 -6.13 -20.30
C SER A 18 -8.24 -6.57 -19.07
N ASN A 19 -7.37 -7.59 -19.21
CA ASN A 19 -6.44 -8.00 -18.16
C ASN A 19 -5.19 -7.08 -18.04
N LYS A 20 -5.09 -6.05 -18.89
CA LYS A 20 -4.11 -4.97 -18.78
C LYS A 20 -4.83 -3.71 -18.25
N MET A 21 -4.49 -3.33 -17.02
CA MET A 21 -4.79 -2.02 -16.42
C MET A 21 -6.21 -1.82 -15.87
N SER A 22 -6.53 -2.43 -14.74
CA SER A 22 -7.06 -1.61 -13.64
C SER A 22 -5.89 -0.85 -13.00
N LYS A 23 -5.40 0.19 -13.71
CA LYS A 23 -4.54 1.22 -13.13
C LYS A 23 -5.43 2.24 -12.41
N ASP A 24 -6.32 1.77 -11.54
CA ASP A 24 -6.94 2.70 -10.61
C ASP A 24 -5.81 3.31 -9.78
N PRO A 25 -5.73 4.66 -9.65
CA PRO A 25 -4.68 5.29 -8.89
C PRO A 25 -4.79 4.78 -7.45
N LYS A 26 -3.79 4.01 -7.02
CA LYS A 26 -3.69 3.57 -5.62
C LYS A 26 -3.46 4.81 -4.76
N ASP A 27 -4.45 5.15 -3.96
CA ASP A 27 -4.42 6.31 -3.07
C ASP A 27 -3.86 5.95 -1.69
N LEU A 28 -3.77 6.94 -0.81
CA LEU A 28 -3.28 6.75 0.56
C LEU A 28 -4.13 5.73 1.33
N ALA A 29 -5.45 5.77 1.17
CA ALA A 29 -6.37 4.87 1.86
C ALA A 29 -6.11 3.41 1.48
N TYR A 30 -5.86 3.12 0.20
CA TYR A 30 -5.47 1.80 -0.28
C TYR A 30 -4.22 1.28 0.44
N TYR A 31 -3.14 2.07 0.49
CA TYR A 31 -1.89 1.63 1.14
C TYR A 31 -2.06 1.51 2.65
N MET A 32 -2.82 2.39 3.30
CA MET A 32 -3.05 2.33 4.75
C MET A 32 -3.79 1.06 5.18
N ALA A 33 -4.69 0.53 4.34
CA ALA A 33 -5.46 -0.67 4.61
C ALA A 33 -4.66 -1.98 4.48
N LEU A 34 -3.47 -1.96 3.88
CA LEU A 34 -2.65 -3.16 3.73
C LEU A 34 -2.01 -3.60 5.06
N HIS A 35 -1.89 -4.91 5.23
CA HIS A 35 -1.18 -5.51 6.36
C HIS A 35 0.33 -5.51 6.09
N TYR A 36 1.08 -4.80 6.92
CA TYR A 36 2.54 -4.76 6.84
C TYR A 36 3.15 -5.53 8.02
N PRO A 37 4.17 -6.36 7.79
CA PRO A 37 4.91 -6.98 8.88
C PRO A 37 5.62 -5.89 9.68
N MET A 38 5.57 -6.04 11.01
CA MET A 38 6.17 -5.11 11.94
C MET A 38 7.00 -5.89 12.96
N ILE A 39 8.15 -5.33 13.30
CA ILE A 39 9.01 -5.84 14.36
C ILE A 39 8.93 -4.82 15.49
N VAL A 40 8.56 -5.29 16.67
CA VAL A 40 8.40 -4.45 17.86
C VAL A 40 9.35 -4.98 18.94
N TRP A 41 10.06 -4.08 19.61
CA TRP A 41 10.95 -4.40 20.71
C TRP A 41 10.94 -3.29 21.76
N TYR A 42 11.38 -3.61 22.96
CA TYR A 42 11.51 -2.67 24.08
C TYR A 42 12.98 -2.50 24.42
N GLU A 43 13.45 -1.27 24.50
CA GLU A 43 14.85 -0.90 24.73
C GLU A 43 14.92 0.49 25.37
N GLU A 44 15.87 0.74 26.26
CA GLU A 44 16.10 2.07 26.88
C GLU A 44 14.82 2.75 27.43
N ASP A 45 13.98 1.98 28.13
CA ASP A 45 12.70 2.41 28.69
C ASP A 45 11.63 2.86 27.67
N ALA A 46 11.84 2.60 26.37
CA ALA A 46 10.93 2.96 25.28
C ALA A 46 10.54 1.75 24.40
N TRP A 47 9.38 1.84 23.78
CA TRP A 47 8.89 0.90 22.78
C TRP A 47 9.28 1.34 21.38
N PHE A 48 9.86 0.44 20.60
CA PHE A 48 10.25 0.68 19.22
C PHE A 48 9.47 -0.20 18.26
N ALA A 49 9.10 0.36 17.11
CA ALA A 49 8.49 -0.40 16.01
C ALA A 49 9.21 -0.10 14.70
N ARG A 50 9.52 -1.16 13.95
CA ARG A 50 10.09 -1.10 12.60
C ARG A 50 9.16 -1.75 11.59
N ILE A 51 9.00 -1.11 10.43
CA ILE A 51 8.29 -1.68 9.28
C ILE A 51 9.29 -1.94 8.14
N PRO A 52 9.77 -3.19 7.97
CA PRO A 52 10.82 -3.50 6.99
C PRO A 52 10.46 -3.11 5.55
N LEU A 53 9.18 -3.25 5.17
CA LEU A 53 8.70 -2.96 3.82
C LEU A 53 8.62 -1.45 3.50
N LEU A 54 8.72 -0.59 4.52
CA LEU A 54 8.74 0.86 4.36
C LEU A 54 10.16 1.38 4.53
N ASN A 55 11.10 0.85 3.75
CA ASN A 55 12.52 1.25 3.80
C ASN A 55 13.14 1.14 5.22
N ASN A 56 12.75 0.10 5.98
CA ASN A 56 13.14 -0.06 7.37
C ASN A 56 12.84 1.16 8.26
N SER A 57 11.78 1.92 7.98
CA SER A 57 11.35 3.02 8.84
C SER A 57 11.09 2.54 10.26
N ILE A 58 11.57 3.31 11.23
CA ILE A 58 11.49 3.05 12.67
C ILE A 58 10.77 4.22 13.33
N THR A 59 9.94 3.90 14.32
CA THR A 59 9.34 4.87 15.24
C THR A 59 9.46 4.37 16.68
N HIS A 60 9.26 5.25 17.65
CA HIS A 60 9.29 4.92 19.07
C HIS A 60 8.17 5.61 19.83
N ALA A 61 7.84 5.08 21.00
CA ALA A 61 6.91 5.65 21.96
C ALA A 61 7.34 5.28 23.38
N ASP A 62 7.03 6.14 24.36
CA ASP A 62 7.37 5.89 25.76
C ASP A 62 6.49 4.77 26.35
N THR A 63 5.26 4.62 25.82
CA THR A 63 4.30 3.61 26.27
C THR A 63 3.87 2.68 25.15
N TRP A 64 3.46 1.46 25.51
CA TRP A 64 2.95 0.47 24.56
C TRP A 64 1.66 0.97 23.88
N GLU A 65 0.84 1.71 24.62
CA GLU A 65 -0.45 2.23 24.19
C GLU A 65 -0.31 3.34 23.13
N GLU A 66 0.77 4.10 23.16
CA GLU A 66 1.06 5.18 22.20
C GLU A 66 1.71 4.66 20.91
N LEU A 67 2.44 3.54 20.97
CA LEU A 67 3.16 2.98 19.83
C LEU A 67 2.29 2.78 18.57
N PRO A 68 1.04 2.27 18.65
CA PRO A 68 0.17 2.15 17.47
C PRO A 68 -0.13 3.49 16.78
N ALA A 69 -0.27 4.57 17.54
CA ALA A 69 -0.49 5.91 16.98
C ALA A 69 0.77 6.39 16.24
N MET A 70 1.94 6.23 16.85
CA MET A 70 3.24 6.58 16.26
C MET A 70 3.52 5.81 14.97
N VAL A 71 3.18 4.51 14.95
CA VAL A 71 3.26 3.66 13.75
C VAL A 71 2.33 4.16 12.65
N ARG A 72 1.11 4.56 13.00
CA ARG A 72 0.12 5.04 12.04
C ARG A 72 0.61 6.34 11.38
N GLU A 73 1.09 7.30 12.17
CA GLU A 73 1.65 8.57 11.66
C GLU A 73 2.86 8.35 10.76
N LEU A 74 3.75 7.42 11.13
CA LEU A 74 4.88 7.01 10.30
C LEU A 74 4.41 6.50 8.93
N LYS A 75 3.40 5.61 8.91
CA LYS A 75 2.82 5.09 7.66
C LYS A 75 2.21 6.21 6.82
N GLU A 76 1.38 7.07 7.42
CA GLU A 76 0.72 8.18 6.72
C GLU A 76 1.74 9.11 6.08
N THR A 77 2.78 9.48 6.83
CA THR A 77 3.87 10.34 6.35
C THR A 77 4.61 9.69 5.19
N TRP A 78 5.01 8.43 5.34
CA TRP A 78 5.78 7.72 4.32
C TRP A 78 4.98 7.55 3.02
N PHE A 79 3.72 7.13 3.11
CA PHE A 79 2.90 6.92 1.92
C PHE A 79 2.52 8.25 1.25
N SER A 80 2.21 9.28 2.02
CA SER A 80 1.93 10.62 1.46
C SER A 80 3.14 11.15 0.71
N TYR A 81 4.34 11.04 1.28
CA TYR A 81 5.59 11.40 0.62
C TYR A 81 5.84 10.58 -0.66
N ALA A 82 5.69 9.25 -0.58
CA ALA A 82 5.92 8.35 -1.71
C ALA A 82 4.93 8.58 -2.87
N LEU A 83 3.68 8.89 -2.56
CA LEU A 83 2.63 9.23 -3.53
C LEU A 83 2.91 10.56 -4.23
N ASP A 84 3.25 11.59 -3.46
CA ASP A 84 3.55 12.94 -3.97
C ASP A 84 4.78 12.95 -4.89
N HIS A 85 5.80 12.17 -4.53
CA HIS A 85 7.07 12.12 -5.28
C HIS A 85 7.07 11.08 -6.42
N GLN A 86 5.90 10.51 -6.78
CA GLN A 86 5.76 9.44 -7.79
C GLN A 86 6.77 8.30 -7.62
N ARG A 87 7.14 7.98 -6.37
CA ARG A 87 7.93 6.79 -6.04
C ARG A 87 7.05 5.77 -5.31
N PRO A 88 6.04 5.18 -5.98
CA PRO A 88 5.50 3.93 -5.49
C PRO A 88 6.63 2.91 -5.63
N HIS A 89 7.17 2.45 -4.50
CA HIS A 89 8.30 1.52 -4.42
C HIS A 89 8.41 0.55 -5.61
N CYS A 90 9.45 0.69 -6.43
CA CYS A 90 9.91 -0.30 -7.41
C CYS A 90 11.36 -0.03 -7.87
N ARG A 91 12.30 -0.89 -7.43
CA ARG A 91 13.71 -1.12 -7.85
C ARG A 91 14.67 0.09 -7.78
N THR A 92 15.84 -0.01 -7.15
CA THR A 92 16.89 -1.04 -7.26
C THR A 92 17.76 -1.01 -6.01
#